data_AF-A0AAP1BXG7-F1
#
_entry.id   AF-A0AAP1BXG7-F1
#
_cell.length_a   1.000
_cell.length_b   1.000
_cell.length_c   1.000
_cell.angle_alpha   90.00
_cell.angle_beta   90.00
_cell.angle_gamma   90.00
#
_symmetry.space_group_name_H-M   'P 1'
#
loop_
_entity.id
_entity.type
_entity.pdbx_description
1 polymer ?
#
loop_
_entity_poly.entity_id
_entity_poly.type
_entity_poly.pdbx_seq_one_letter_code
_entity_poly.pdbx_strand_id
1 'polypeptide(L)'
;MKRIILPLAVFALVVSCNKKTETKTTTSTDSLTTKTESGTTTSTTTTEVKAEVPKFSNEDVNKGLAEYQQLLTDYKTAIANKDQAKLTELATKFQTWSQGAAAWASKLKPEEQKQFSDYLMKASKEWTDAAQSAAK
;
A
#
# COMPACT_ATOMS: atom_id res chain seq x y z
N MET A 1 -14.48 7.21 -51.54
CA MET A 1 -14.58 5.77 -51.17
C MET A 1 -13.58 5.55 -50.04
N LYS A 2 -13.86 4.95 -48.89
CA LYS A 2 -14.95 4.10 -48.40
C LYS A 2 -14.97 4.29 -46.87
N ARG A 3 -16.16 4.45 -46.30
CA ARG A 3 -16.39 4.64 -44.86
C ARG A 3 -16.08 3.35 -44.11
N ILE A 4 -15.38 3.43 -42.99
CA ILE A 4 -15.25 2.30 -42.05
C ILE A 4 -15.87 2.74 -40.73
N ILE A 5 -16.92 1.99 -40.39
CA ILE A 5 -17.84 2.15 -39.27
C ILE A 5 -17.17 1.54 -38.03
N LEU A 6 -17.16 2.29 -36.93
CA LEU A 6 -16.64 1.86 -35.64
C LEU A 6 -17.83 1.39 -34.77
N PRO A 7 -18.01 0.08 -34.50
CA PRO A 7 -19.08 -0.34 -33.60
C PRO A 7 -18.66 -0.15 -32.13
N LEU A 8 -19.44 0.64 -31.39
CA LEU A 8 -19.49 0.66 -29.94
C LEU A 8 -19.98 -0.72 -29.44
N ALA A 9 -19.12 -1.44 -28.71
CA ALA A 9 -19.54 -2.59 -27.92
C ALA A 9 -19.84 -2.13 -26.49
N VAL A 10 -21.12 -2.12 -26.14
CA VAL A 10 -21.63 -1.88 -24.79
C VAL A 10 -21.46 -3.16 -23.98
N PHE A 11 -20.56 -3.16 -22.99
CA PHE A 11 -20.54 -4.21 -21.96
C PHE A 11 -21.50 -3.81 -20.84
N ALA A 12 -22.68 -4.44 -20.82
CA ALA A 12 -23.58 -4.42 -19.68
C ALA A 12 -23.01 -5.36 -18.60
N LEU A 13 -22.64 -4.78 -17.45
CA LEU A 13 -22.26 -5.54 -16.26
C LEU A 13 -23.52 -6.16 -15.64
N VAL A 14 -23.57 -7.49 -15.61
CA VAL A 14 -24.50 -8.25 -14.78
C VAL A 14 -24.05 -8.18 -13.32
N VAL A 15 -24.73 -7.37 -12.51
CA VAL A 15 -24.58 -7.38 -11.04
C VAL A 15 -25.43 -8.53 -10.50
N SER A 16 -24.82 -9.71 -10.32
CA SER A 16 -25.41 -10.79 -9.51
C SER A 16 -24.97 -10.62 -8.06
N CYS A 17 -25.78 -9.86 -7.30
CA CYS A 17 -25.68 -9.72 -5.86
C CYS A 17 -25.91 -11.08 -5.18
N ASN A 18 -24.84 -11.72 -4.70
CA ASN A 18 -24.90 -12.91 -3.86
C ASN A 18 -24.80 -12.47 -2.39
N LYS A 19 -25.93 -12.15 -1.76
CA LYS A 19 -26.02 -11.74 -0.36
C LYS A 19 -26.24 -13.00 0.49
N LYS A 20 -25.17 -13.50 1.11
CA LYS A 20 -25.22 -14.63 2.04
C LYS A 20 -25.05 -14.13 3.48
N THR A 21 -25.96 -14.64 4.33
CA THR A 21 -25.84 -14.93 5.77
C THR A 21 -25.83 -13.79 6.80
N GLU A 22 -26.99 -13.69 7.44
CA GLU A 22 -27.18 -13.48 8.88
C GLU A 22 -26.22 -14.34 9.73
N THR A 23 -25.80 -13.86 10.91
CA THR A 23 -25.88 -14.61 12.17
C THR A 23 -25.70 -13.66 13.37
N LYS A 24 -26.65 -13.80 14.28
CA LYS A 24 -26.89 -13.17 15.57
C LYS A 24 -26.28 -14.04 16.70
N THR A 25 -26.09 -13.44 17.87
CA THR A 25 -26.10 -14.08 19.23
C THR A 25 -24.71 -14.41 19.81
N THR A 26 -24.20 -13.63 20.77
CA THR A 26 -24.36 -13.72 22.26
C THR A 26 -23.55 -14.85 22.89
N THR A 27 -22.66 -14.54 23.84
CA THR A 27 -22.78 -14.89 25.29
C THR A 27 -21.45 -14.69 26.02
N SER A 28 -21.60 -14.08 27.20
CA SER A 28 -20.69 -13.91 28.34
C SER A 28 -19.79 -15.10 28.67
N THR A 29 -18.63 -14.85 29.26
CA THR A 29 -18.40 -15.15 30.69
C THR A 29 -17.01 -14.71 31.17
N ASP A 30 -17.06 -14.15 32.38
CA ASP A 30 -16.04 -13.91 33.40
C ASP A 30 -14.82 -14.86 33.39
N SER A 31 -13.58 -14.36 33.51
CA SER A 31 -12.94 -14.27 34.84
C SER A 31 -11.52 -13.67 34.84
N LEU A 32 -11.15 -13.30 36.05
CA LEU A 32 -10.12 -12.45 36.61
C LEU A 32 -8.68 -13.03 36.54
N THR A 33 -7.73 -12.13 36.29
CA THR A 33 -6.33 -12.04 36.80
C THR A 33 -5.55 -13.33 37.10
N THR A 34 -4.34 -13.45 36.51
CA THR A 34 -3.05 -13.50 37.26
C THR A 34 -1.86 -13.21 36.33
N LYS A 35 -1.24 -12.04 36.56
CA LYS A 35 0.21 -11.72 36.55
C LYS A 35 1.18 -12.79 36.00
N THR A 36 1.99 -12.45 34.98
CA THR A 36 3.45 -12.75 34.87
C THR A 36 4.03 -12.30 33.50
N GLU A 37 5.25 -11.75 33.57
CA GLU A 37 6.25 -11.45 32.51
C GLU A 37 5.85 -10.50 31.36
N SER A 38 6.14 -9.20 31.47
CA SER A 38 7.47 -8.61 31.21
C SER A 38 8.07 -9.01 29.86
N GLY A 39 7.53 -8.41 28.79
CA GLY A 39 8.33 -7.78 27.74
C GLY A 39 9.50 -8.57 27.16
N THR A 40 9.21 -9.63 26.40
CA THR A 40 10.06 -10.01 25.26
C THR A 40 9.45 -9.36 24.02
N THR A 41 9.92 -8.16 23.72
CA THR A 41 9.84 -7.63 22.36
C THR A 41 10.79 -8.47 21.53
N THR A 42 10.25 -9.48 20.85
CA THR A 42 10.91 -10.18 19.76
C THR A 42 11.32 -9.14 18.72
N SER A 43 12.54 -8.64 18.86
CA SER A 43 13.23 -7.91 17.81
C SER A 43 13.59 -8.94 16.74
N THR A 44 12.68 -9.12 15.79
CA THR A 44 13.01 -9.76 14.53
C THR A 44 13.96 -8.82 13.81
N THR A 45 15.27 -9.02 14.04
CA THR A 45 16.33 -8.41 13.26
C THR A 45 16.29 -9.03 11.86
N THR A 46 15.39 -8.50 11.02
CA THR A 46 15.55 -8.62 9.58
C THR A 46 16.61 -7.61 9.21
N THR A 47 17.81 -8.10 8.89
CA THR A 47 18.83 -7.36 8.14
C THR A 47 18.29 -7.14 6.73
N GLU A 48 17.30 -6.25 6.61
CA GLU A 48 16.83 -5.71 5.35
C GLU A 48 17.73 -4.53 5.04
N VAL A 49 18.17 -4.41 3.78
CA VAL A 49 18.87 -3.24 3.29
C VAL A 49 17.93 -2.05 3.47
N LYS A 50 17.99 -1.42 4.65
CA LYS A 50 17.11 -0.33 5.04
C LYS A 50 17.49 0.85 4.16
N ALA A 51 16.79 1.00 3.04
CA ALA A 51 16.64 2.31 2.43
C ALA A 51 16.31 3.26 3.58
N GLU A 52 17.09 4.32 3.75
CA GLU A 52 16.93 5.26 4.87
C GLU A 52 15.56 5.93 4.80
N VAL A 53 14.55 5.25 5.33
CA VAL A 53 13.21 5.80 5.48
C VAL A 53 13.30 6.85 6.59
N PRO A 54 13.06 8.13 6.27
CA PRO A 54 13.07 9.20 7.26
C PRO A 54 11.96 8.97 8.27
N LYS A 55 12.20 9.40 9.51
CA LYS A 55 11.20 9.36 10.57
C LYS A 55 10.71 10.77 10.86
N PHE A 56 9.40 10.92 10.89
CA PHE A 56 8.70 12.18 11.09
C PHE A 56 7.95 12.21 12.43
N SER A 57 7.54 13.40 12.84
CA SER A 57 6.74 13.61 14.06
C SER A 57 5.35 12.98 14.00
N ASN A 58 4.80 12.75 12.80
CA ASN A 58 3.47 12.17 12.62
C ASN A 58 3.53 10.65 12.35
N GLU A 59 2.82 9.86 13.16
CA GLU A 59 2.80 8.40 13.03
C GLU A 59 2.12 7.89 11.76
N ASP A 60 1.06 8.53 11.28
CA ASP A 60 0.40 8.14 10.04
C ASP A 60 1.37 8.26 8.86
N VAL A 61 2.15 9.33 8.85
CA VAL A 61 3.19 9.54 7.82
C VAL A 61 4.20 8.41 7.88
N ASN A 62 4.73 8.11 9.07
CA ASN A 62 5.70 7.03 9.24
C ASN A 62 5.17 5.65 8.80
N LYS A 63 3.91 5.33 9.13
CA LYS A 63 3.25 4.10 8.67
C LYS A 63 3.14 4.07 7.15
N GLY A 64 2.71 5.18 6.56
CA GLY A 64 2.64 5.34 5.12
C GLY A 64 3.99 5.15 4.42
N LEU A 65 5.10 5.62 5.00
CA LEU A 65 6.42 5.41 4.39
C LEU A 65 6.89 3.95 4.49
N ALA A 66 6.56 3.26 5.58
CA ALA A 66 6.82 1.83 5.73
C ALA A 66 5.99 1.00 4.73
N GLU A 67 4.71 1.35 4.56
CA GLU A 67 3.85 0.74 3.54
C GLU A 67 4.44 0.89 2.15
N TYR A 68 4.97 2.07 1.80
CA TYR A 68 5.64 2.28 0.50
C TYR A 68 6.81 1.32 0.27
N GLN A 69 7.68 1.13 1.27
CA GLN A 69 8.83 0.22 1.14
C GLN A 69 8.36 -1.20 0.84
N GLN A 70 7.35 -1.67 1.58
CA GLN A 70 6.76 -2.98 1.32
C GLN A 70 6.12 -3.06 -0.06
N LEU A 71 5.34 -2.04 -0.47
CA LEU A 71 4.73 -1.96 -1.79
C LEU A 71 5.77 -2.05 -2.91
N LEU A 72 6.89 -1.32 -2.80
CA LEU A 72 7.94 -1.33 -3.81
C LEU A 72 8.65 -2.70 -3.88
N THR A 73 8.92 -3.31 -2.73
CA THR A 73 9.52 -4.66 -2.65
C THR A 73 8.60 -5.71 -3.26
N ASP A 74 7.32 -5.70 -2.91
CA ASP A 74 6.32 -6.60 -3.47
C ASP A 74 6.18 -6.39 -4.99
N TYR A 75 6.23 -5.13 -5.45
CA TYR A 75 6.13 -4.79 -6.87
C TYR A 75 7.33 -5.32 -7.65
N LYS A 76 8.56 -5.09 -7.18
CA LYS A 76 9.78 -5.64 -7.78
C LYS A 76 9.77 -7.17 -7.81
N THR A 77 9.26 -7.80 -6.76
CA THR A 77 9.10 -9.27 -6.69
C THR A 77 8.09 -9.77 -7.73
N ALA A 78 6.96 -9.09 -7.88
CA ALA A 78 5.95 -9.41 -8.89
C ALA A 78 6.49 -9.25 -10.32
N ILE A 79 7.35 -8.25 -10.57
CA ILE A 79 8.05 -8.10 -11.86
C ILE A 79 8.94 -9.33 -12.12
N ALA A 80 9.78 -9.69 -11.15
CA ALA A 80 10.70 -10.84 -11.28
C ALA A 80 9.95 -12.15 -11.56
N ASN A 81 8.79 -12.33 -10.94
CA ASN A 81 7.92 -13.49 -11.12
C ASN A 81 6.99 -13.40 -12.35
N LYS A 82 6.99 -12.28 -13.07
CA LYS A 82 6.07 -11.99 -14.19
C LYS A 82 4.59 -12.12 -13.81
N ASP A 83 4.24 -11.84 -12.57
CA ASP A 83 2.88 -11.96 -12.05
C ASP A 83 2.05 -10.71 -12.38
N GLN A 84 1.42 -10.73 -13.56
CA GLN A 84 0.62 -9.61 -14.08
C GLN A 84 -0.58 -9.25 -13.20
N ALA A 85 -1.21 -10.24 -12.55
CA ALA A 85 -2.34 -10.00 -11.65
C ALA A 85 -1.86 -9.23 -10.42
N LYS A 86 -0.73 -9.66 -9.84
CA LYS A 86 -0.12 -9.00 -8.68
C LYS A 86 0.40 -7.61 -9.02
N LEU A 87 0.99 -7.42 -10.21
CA LEU A 87 1.42 -6.10 -10.68
C LEU A 87 0.25 -5.11 -10.75
N THR A 88 -0.91 -5.55 -11.24
CA THR A 88 -2.12 -4.71 -11.32
C THR A 88 -2.68 -4.36 -9.94
N GLU A 89 -2.72 -5.34 -9.03
CA GLU A 89 -3.12 -5.13 -7.63
C GLU A 89 -2.20 -4.10 -6.94
N LEU A 90 -0.89 -4.28 -7.08
CA LEU A 90 0.12 -3.43 -6.45
C LEU A 90 0.15 -2.02 -7.03
N ALA A 91 -0.07 -1.86 -8.35
CA ALA A 91 -0.23 -0.56 -8.97
C ALA A 91 -1.43 0.21 -8.40
N THR A 92 -2.55 -0.49 -8.16
CA THR A 92 -3.72 0.10 -7.51
C THR A 92 -3.40 0.52 -6.07
N LYS A 93 -2.69 -0.32 -5.30
CA LYS A 93 -2.26 0.04 -3.94
C LYS A 93 -1.34 1.25 -3.92
N PHE A 94 -0.40 1.34 -4.87
CA PHE A 94 0.46 2.51 -4.99
C PHE A 94 -0.33 3.78 -5.31
N GLN A 95 -1.35 3.70 -6.18
CA GLN A 95 -2.22 4.84 -6.46
C GLN A 95 -2.99 5.31 -5.20
N THR A 96 -3.48 4.38 -4.38
CA THR A 96 -4.11 4.71 -3.09
C THR A 96 -3.12 5.34 -2.12
N TRP A 97 -1.93 4.76 -1.99
CA TRP A 97 -0.85 5.30 -1.17
C TRP A 97 -0.47 6.73 -1.59
N SER A 98 -0.31 6.97 -2.90
CA SER A 98 0.05 8.27 -3.45
C SER A 98 -0.98 9.36 -3.14
N GLN A 99 -2.28 9.03 -3.16
CA GLN A 99 -3.34 9.93 -2.74
C GLN A 99 -3.23 10.29 -1.24
N GLY A 100 -2.91 9.32 -0.39
CA GLY A 100 -2.64 9.56 1.04
C GLY A 100 -1.41 10.46 1.24
N ALA A 101 -0.33 10.18 0.52
CA ALA A 101 0.93 10.91 0.58
C ALA A 101 0.77 12.41 0.24
N ALA A 102 -0.10 12.74 -0.72
CA ALA A 102 -0.39 14.12 -1.09
C ALA A 102 -0.96 14.95 0.08
N ALA A 103 -1.65 14.31 1.04
CA ALA A 103 -2.24 14.97 2.20
C ALA A 103 -1.33 14.98 3.44
N TRP A 104 -0.21 14.25 3.43
CA TRP A 104 0.63 14.09 4.62
C TRP A 104 1.54 15.29 4.92
N ALA A 105 1.93 16.07 3.90
CA ALA A 105 2.78 17.24 4.12
C ALA A 105 2.16 18.27 5.08
N SER A 106 0.84 18.44 5.07
CA SER A 106 0.13 19.35 5.98
C SER A 106 0.02 18.82 7.41
N LYS A 107 0.27 17.52 7.64
CA LYS A 107 0.32 16.89 8.96
C LYS A 107 1.69 16.99 9.63
N LEU A 108 2.68 17.51 8.92
CA LEU A 108 4.07 17.62 9.38
C LEU A 108 4.41 19.06 9.79
N LYS A 109 5.45 19.17 10.61
CA LYS A 109 5.98 20.48 10.98
C LYS A 109 6.65 21.15 9.78
N PRO A 110 6.70 22.49 9.70
CA PRO A 110 7.34 23.19 8.59
C PRO A 110 8.79 22.75 8.31
N GLU A 111 9.56 22.47 9.36
CA GLU A 111 10.94 21.98 9.24
C GLU A 111 11.05 20.56 8.66
N GLU A 112 10.00 19.75 8.77
CA GLU A 112 9.95 18.36 8.27
C GLU A 112 9.44 18.28 6.82
N GLN A 113 8.67 19.27 6.37
CA GLN A 113 8.01 19.25 5.05
C GLN A 113 8.99 19.08 3.90
N LYS A 114 10.14 19.76 3.95
CA LYS A 114 11.17 19.62 2.92
C LYS A 114 11.69 18.19 2.83
N GLN A 115 12.06 17.59 3.97
CA GLN A 115 12.56 16.21 4.01
C GLN A 115 11.50 15.22 3.53
N PHE A 116 10.23 15.47 3.84
CA PHE A 116 9.12 14.66 3.35
C PHE A 116 8.93 14.77 1.83
N SER A 117 8.93 15.99 1.27
CA SER A 117 8.85 16.20 -0.17
C SER A 117 10.00 15.56 -0.92
N ASP A 118 11.24 15.69 -0.41
CA ASP A 118 12.42 15.09 -1.00
C ASP A 118 12.31 13.55 -1.02
N TYR A 119 11.80 12.95 0.07
CA TYR A 119 11.55 11.52 0.13
C TYR A 119 10.46 11.07 -0.85
N LEU A 120 9.33 11.78 -0.94
CA LEU A 120 8.25 11.44 -1.88
C LEU A 120 8.73 11.52 -3.34
N MET A 121 9.58 12.50 -3.68
CA MET A 121 10.17 12.60 -5.01
C MET A 121 11.04 11.37 -5.32
N LYS A 122 11.88 10.95 -4.36
CA LYS A 122 12.68 9.72 -4.49
C LYS A 122 11.80 8.49 -4.65
N ALA A 123 10.77 8.34 -3.81
CA ALA A 123 9.82 7.24 -3.87
C ALA A 123 9.08 7.19 -5.22
N SER A 124 8.64 8.34 -5.75
CA SER A 124 8.02 8.39 -7.07
C SER A 124 8.98 7.95 -8.16
N LYS A 125 10.24 8.39 -8.12
CA LYS A 125 11.26 8.00 -9.09
C LYS A 125 11.54 6.49 -9.04
N GLU A 126 11.74 5.93 -7.85
CA GLU A 126 12.00 4.50 -7.65
C GLU A 126 10.85 3.63 -8.16
N TRP A 127 9.61 4.07 -7.95
CA TRP A 127 8.43 3.39 -8.50
C TRP A 127 8.41 3.44 -10.03
N THR A 128 8.63 4.61 -10.63
CA THR A 128 8.68 4.76 -12.09
C THR A 128 9.79 3.90 -12.71
N ASP A 129 10.98 3.88 -12.12
CA ASP A 129 12.10 3.07 -12.61
C ASP A 129 11.75 1.55 -12.56
N ALA A 130 11.10 1.10 -11.49
CA ALA A 130 10.61 -0.27 -11.38
C ALA A 130 9.52 -0.56 -12.44
N ALA A 131 8.54 0.32 -12.61
CA ALA A 131 7.46 0.14 -13.57
C ALA A 131 7.97 0.13 -15.03
N GLN A 132 8.94 0.97 -15.37
CA GLN A 132 9.60 0.92 -16.68
C GLN A 132 10.35 -0.39 -16.91
N SER A 133 10.94 -0.96 -15.86
CA SER A 133 11.59 -2.27 -15.93
C SER A 133 10.61 -3.41 -16.16
N ALA A 134 9.35 -3.28 -15.69
CA ALA A 134 8.28 -4.23 -15.95
C ALA A 134 7.77 -4.22 -17.41
N ALA A 135 7.99 -3.12 -18.14
CA ALA A 135 7.54 -2.93 -19.51
C ALA A 135 8.57 -3.38 -20.57
N LYS A 136 9.74 -3.87 -20.15
CA LYS A 136 10.82 -4.38 -21.01
C LYS A 136 10.82 -5.90 -21.03
#